data_AF-A0A351YE30-F1
#
_entry.id   AF-A0A351YE30-F1
#
_cell.length_a   1.000
_cell.length_b   1.000
_cell.length_c   1.000
_cell.angle_alpha   90.00
_cell.angle_beta   90.00
_cell.angle_gamma   90.00
#
_symmetry.space_group_name_H-M   'P 1'
#
loop_
_entity.id
_entity.type
_entity.pdbx_description
1 polymer ?
#
loop_
_entity_poly.entity_id
_entity_poly.type
_entity_poly.pdbx_seq_one_letter_code
_entity_poly.pdbx_strand_id
1 'polypeptide(L)' 'FCAFTGLSFADMRNLTEENIRTYFDEHEWININRQKTGVVSNIRMLDIAKRIIDKYRGLCGDGRIFPVPHYNTCLAGIR' A
#
# COMPACT_ATOMS: atom_id res chain seq x y z
N PHE A 1 0.07 -8.49 -2.61
CA PHE A 1 -0.20 -7.10 -3.01
C PHE A 1 0.84 -6.60 -4.02
N CYS A 2 2.15 -6.51 -3.65
CA CYS A 2 3.22 -6.05 -4.55
C CYS A 2 3.25 -6.70 -5.93
N ALA A 3 3.01 -8.02 -6.03
CA ALA A 3 2.97 -8.73 -7.31
C ALA A 3 1.86 -8.23 -8.27
N PHE A 4 0.79 -7.64 -7.74
CA PHE A 4 -0.33 -7.12 -8.53
C PHE A 4 -0.23 -5.61 -8.81
N THR A 5 0.58 -4.88 -8.05
CA THR A 5 0.68 -3.41 -8.11
C THR A 5 2.05 -2.89 -8.51
N GLY A 6 3.08 -3.75 -8.55
CA GLY A 6 4.47 -3.33 -8.81
C GLY A 6 5.08 -2.47 -7.69
N LEU A 7 4.39 -2.36 -6.54
CA LEU A 7 4.91 -1.60 -5.41
C LEU A 7 6.08 -2.30 -4.76
N SER A 8 7.11 -1.53 -4.41
CA SER A 8 8.16 -2.02 -3.53
C SER A 8 7.60 -2.29 -2.13
N PHE A 9 8.31 -3.10 -1.33
CA PHE A 9 7.95 -3.32 0.07
C PHE A 9 7.85 -1.99 0.86
N ALA A 10 8.80 -1.08 0.64
CA ALA A 10 8.85 0.20 1.33
C ALA A 10 7.62 1.06 1.02
N ASP A 11 7.24 1.15 -0.27
CA ASP A 11 6.05 1.88 -0.70
C ASP A 11 4.77 1.25 -0.14
N MET A 12 4.64 -0.07 -0.23
CA MET A 12 3.48 -0.81 0.29
C MET A 12 3.33 -0.67 1.81
N ARG A 13 4.44 -0.70 2.55
CA ARG A 13 4.45 -0.57 4.02
C ARG A 13 3.95 0.80 4.50
N ASN A 14 4.17 1.86 3.74
CA ASN A 14 3.73 3.21 4.10
C ASN A 14 2.51 3.67 3.30
N LEU A 15 1.85 2.76 2.59
CA LEU A 15 0.64 3.07 1.82
C LEU A 15 -0.50 3.46 2.78
N THR A 16 -1.08 4.63 2.57
CA THR A 16 -2.22 5.14 3.35
C THR A 16 -3.48 5.20 2.49
N GLU A 17 -4.64 5.33 3.12
CA GLU A 17 -5.92 5.52 2.43
C GLU A 17 -5.92 6.75 1.52
N GLU A 18 -5.19 7.81 1.89
CA GLU A 18 -5.06 9.04 1.10
C GLU A 18 -4.34 8.84 -0.25
N ASN A 19 -3.55 7.76 -0.37
CA ASN A 19 -2.90 7.39 -1.61
C ASN A 19 -3.85 6.71 -2.60
N ILE A 20 -5.03 6.28 -2.14
CA ILE A 20 -6.04 5.65 -2.97
C ILE A 20 -7.00 6.73 -3.47
N ARG A 21 -7.15 6.83 -4.79
CA ARG A 21 -8.05 7.81 -5.42
C ARG A 21 -8.98 7.11 -6.39
N THR A 22 -10.25 7.45 -6.33
CA THR A 22 -11.21 7.08 -7.38
C THR A 22 -11.27 8.20 -8.39
N TYR A 23 -11.10 7.85 -9.67
CA TYR A 23 -11.16 8.81 -10.77
C TYR A 23 -12.53 8.75 -11.48
N PHE A 24 -12.69 9.53 -12.55
CA PHE A 24 -13.93 9.63 -13.32
C PHE A 24 -14.34 8.33 -14.03
N ASP A 25 -13.41 7.38 -14.15
CA ASP A 25 -13.62 6.07 -14.77
C ASP A 25 -14.20 5.04 -13.77
N GLU A 26 -14.58 5.46 -12.56
CA GLU A 26 -15.06 4.62 -11.45
C GLU A 26 -14.03 3.58 -10.96
N HIS A 27 -12.79 3.66 -11.45
CA HIS A 27 -11.71 2.79 -10.99
C HIS A 27 -10.93 3.46 -9.86
N GLU A 28 -10.43 2.62 -8.96
CA GLU A 28 -9.47 3.04 -7.94
C GLU A 28 -8.05 2.98 -8.49
N TRP A 29 -7.26 3.96 -8.09
CA TRP A 29 -5.88 4.14 -8.50
C TRP A 29 -5.03 4.42 -7.27
N ILE A 30 -3.81 3.89 -7.29
CA ILE A 30 -2.79 4.18 -6.30
C ILE A 30 -1.94 5.33 -6.84
N ASN A 31 -2.02 6.49 -6.20
CA ASN A 31 -1.18 7.65 -6.47
C ASN A 31 -0.19 7.80 -5.31
N ILE A 32 1.09 7.54 -5.59
CA ILE A 32 2.16 7.67 -4.59
C ILE A 32 3.38 8.36 -5.17
N ASN A 33 4.14 9.01 -4.30
CA ASN A 33 5.51 9.37 -4.58
C ASN A 33 6.42 8.19 -4.15
N ARG A 34 7.17 7.59 -5.09
CA ARG A 34 8.01 6.42 -4.83
C ARG A 34 9.12 6.78 -3.83
N GLN A 35 9.19 6.09 -2.70
CA GLN A 35 10.13 6.45 -1.63
C GLN A 35 11.59 6.39 -2.06
N LYS A 36 11.94 5.46 -2.94
CA LYS A 36 13.34 5.28 -3.38
C LYS A 36 13.82 6.42 -4.29
N THR A 37 12.96 6.92 -5.18
CA THR A 37 13.38 7.78 -6.29
C THR A 37 12.72 9.16 -6.29
N GLY A 38 11.65 9.37 -5.52
CA GLY A 38 10.90 10.62 -5.55
C GLY A 38 9.98 10.76 -6.78
N VAL A 39 9.89 9.73 -7.63
CA VAL A 39 9.08 9.75 -8.85
C VAL A 39 7.63 9.41 -8.55
N VAL A 40 6.69 10.21 -9.05
CA VAL A 40 5.24 9.94 -8.91
C VAL A 40 4.86 8.72 -9.74
N SER A 41 4.10 7.80 -9.14
CA SER A 41 3.55 6.62 -9.80
C SER A 41 2.04 6.60 -9.65
N ASN A 42 1.35 6.37 -10.78
CA ASN A 42 -0.09 6.17 -10.88
C ASN A 42 -0.36 4.75 -11.34
N ILE A 43 -0.90 3.92 -10.46
CA ILE A 43 -1.11 2.50 -10.73
C ILE A 43 -2.61 2.21 -10.66
N ARG A 44 -3.19 1.77 -11.78
CA ARG A 44 -4.59 1.33 -11.80
C ARG A 44 -4.73 0.08 -10.95
N MET A 45 -5.71 0.09 -10.05
CA MET A 45 -5.93 -1.02 -9.14
C MET A 45 -6.73 -2.13 -9.83
N LEU A 46 -6.23 -3.36 -9.71
CA LEU A 46 -6.96 -4.56 -10.12
C LEU A 46 -7.89 -5.03 -9.00
N ASP A 47 -8.97 -5.73 -9.35
CA ASP A 47 -9.95 -6.23 -8.37
C ASP A 47 -9.32 -7.07 -7.26
N ILE A 48 -8.29 -7.86 -7.57
CA ILE A 48 -7.58 -8.65 -6.56
C ILE A 48 -6.79 -7.77 -5.58
N ALA A 49 -6.19 -6.67 -6.05
CA ALA A 49 -5.49 -5.74 -5.19
C ALA A 49 -6.48 -4.97 -4.30
N LYS A 50 -7.63 -4.59 -4.85
CA LYS A 50 -8.74 -3.95 -4.12
C LYS A 50 -9.27 -4.82 -2.99
N ARG A 51 -9.59 -6.09 -3.27
CA ARG A 51 -10.02 -7.07 -2.24
C ARG A 51 -9.01 -7.24 -1.12
N ILE A 52 -7.71 -7.15 -1.43
CA ILE A 52 -6.66 -7.20 -0.42
C ILE A 52 -6.68 -5.93 0.43
N ILE A 53 -6.81 -4.73 -0.16
CA ILE A 53 -6.93 -3.48 0.61
C ILE A 53 -8.15 -3.53 1.53
N ASP A 54 -9.33 -3.87 1.00
CA ASP A 54 -10.58 -3.89 1.76
C ASP A 54 -10.53 -4.83 2.97
N LYS A 55 -9.78 -5.94 2.86
CA LYS A 55 -9.56 -6.86 3.98
C LYS A 55 -8.77 -6.24 5.14
N TYR A 56 -7.83 -5.34 4.86
CA TYR A 56 -6.94 -4.75 5.86
C TYR A 56 -7.30 -3.30 6.24
N ARG A 57 -8.21 -2.67 5.48
CA ARG A 57 -8.71 -1.32 5.71
C ARG A 57 -9.23 -1.17 7.15
N GLY A 58 -8.77 -0.13 7.83
CA GLY A 58 -9.15 0.18 9.22
C GLY A 58 -8.46 -0.65 10.31
N LEU A 59 -7.56 -1.59 9.96
CA LEU A 59 -6.84 -2.39 10.97
C LEU A 59 -5.66 -1.64 11.63
N CYS A 60 -5.10 -0.63 10.97
CA CYS A 60 -4.02 0.19 11.52
C CYS A 60 -4.57 1.49 12.11
N GLY A 61 -4.16 1.84 13.33
CA GLY A 61 -4.58 3.07 14.00
C GLY A 61 -3.90 4.36 13.50
N ASP A 62 -2.94 4.25 12.58
CA ASP A 62 -2.11 5.36 12.10
C ASP A 62 -2.40 5.74 10.63
N GLY A 63 -3.52 5.26 10.08
CA GLY A 63 -3.96 5.58 8.72
C GLY A 63 -3.27 4.78 7.60
N ARG A 64 -2.33 3.89 7.94
CA ARG A 64 -1.75 2.94 6.98
C ARG A 64 -2.75 1.83 6.64
N ILE A 65 -2.67 1.31 5.42
CA ILE A 65 -3.57 0.22 4.99
C ILE A 65 -3.11 -1.12 5.56
N PHE A 66 -1.80 -1.40 5.54
CA PHE A 66 -1.28 -2.72 5.89
C PHE A 66 -0.53 -2.69 7.24
N PRO A 67 -0.83 -3.63 8.16
CA PRO A 67 -0.11 -3.77 9.42
C PRO A 67 1.21 -4.51 9.21
N VAL A 68 2.14 -3.90 8.47
CA VAL A 68 3.42 -4.51 8.10
C VAL A 68 4.48 -4.20 9.15
N PRO A 69 5.05 -5.22 9.83
CA PRO A 69 6.09 -5.00 10.83
C PRO A 69 7.37 -4.44 10.18
N HIS A 70 8.13 -3.66 10.96
CA HIS A 70 9.45 -3.20 10.52
C HIS A 70 10.46 -4.35 10.60
N TYR A 71 11.52 -4.31 9.80
CA TYR A 71 12.60 -5.31 9.84
C TYR A 71 13.12 -5.53 11.27
N ASN A 72 13.39 -4.45 12.01
CA ASN A 72 13.86 -4.54 13.40
C ASN A 72 12.85 -5.21 14.33
N THR A 73 11.53 -5.03 14.09
CA THR A 73 10.47 -5.71 14.85
C THR A 73 10.49 -7.21 14.58
N CYS A 74 10.63 -7.61 13.31
CA CYS A 74 10.74 -9.01 12.94
C CYS A 74 12.01 -9.64 13.51
N LEU A 75 13.15 -8.96 13.38
CA LEU A 75 14.45 -9.43 13.87
C LEU A 75 14.43 -9.67 15.38
N ALA A 76 13.82 -8.77 16.16
CA ALA A 76 13.70 -8.91 17.61
C ALA A 76 12.75 -10.04 18.05
N GLY A 77 11.84 -10.48 17.18
CA GLY A 77 10.87 -11.54 17.45
C GLY A 77 11.35 -12.97 17.17
N ILE A 78 12.53 -13.14 16.57
CA ILE A 78 13.14 -14.47 16.27
C ILE A 78 14.00 -14.96 17.47
N ARG A 79 13.58 -14.66 18.70
CA ARG A 79 14.27 -15.10 19.92
C ARG A 79 13.62 -16.34 20.52
#